data_AF-A0A350PKC4-F1
#
_entry.id   AF-A0A350PKC4-F1
#
_cell.length_a   1.000
_cell.length_b   1.000
_cell.length_c   1.000
_cell.angle_alpha   90.00
_cell.angle_beta   90.00
_cell.angle_gamma   90.00
#
_symmetry.space_group_name_H-M   'P 1'
#
loop_
_entity.id
_entity.type
_entity.pdbx_description
1 polymer ?
#
loop_
_entity_poly.entity_id
_entity_poly.type
_entity_poly.pdbx_seq_one_letter_code
_entity_poly.pdbx_strand_id
1 'polypeptide(L)'
;MRKLTGLLVLFLIWGCSSEININYGDQIVGLGSPITLGYDSTVVIMEDYFMDPSTIDDVSTPSSITYYLTEDNSELVLKGDISGKLDIISFHDGDVSYDILLKKTSKQEVTFSLEDKGYDLVQIKGEMNAWNPNASDFKKENGAWAFSMLV
;
A
#
# COMPACT_ATOMS: atom_id res chain seq x y z
N MET A 1 43.48 -49.69 -27.08
CA MET A 1 43.54 -48.23 -26.82
C MET A 1 43.35 -47.50 -28.13
N ARG A 2 42.54 -46.42 -28.19
CA ARG A 2 42.01 -45.73 -29.40
C ARG A 2 40.69 -46.30 -29.94
N LYS A 3 39.55 -46.10 -29.25
CA LYS A 3 38.19 -45.89 -29.84
C LYS A 3 37.20 -45.40 -28.77
N LEU A 4 37.61 -44.49 -27.88
CA LEU A 4 36.73 -43.92 -26.84
C LEU A 4 36.90 -42.41 -26.66
N THR A 5 37.30 -41.70 -27.72
CA THR A 5 37.48 -40.24 -27.70
C THR A 5 36.56 -39.51 -28.68
N GLY A 6 35.76 -40.23 -29.49
CA GLY A 6 34.84 -39.62 -30.46
C GLY A 6 33.45 -39.28 -29.93
N LEU A 7 33.02 -39.86 -28.80
CA LEU A 7 31.65 -39.71 -28.29
C LEU A 7 31.47 -38.51 -27.35
N LEU A 8 32.56 -37.97 -26.77
CA LEU A 8 32.50 -36.85 -25.82
C LEU A 8 32.35 -35.47 -26.51
N VAL A 9 32.65 -35.38 -27.80
CA VAL A 9 32.64 -34.10 -28.54
C VAL A 9 31.25 -33.76 -29.11
N LEU A 10 30.34 -34.73 -29.20
CA LEU A 10 29.00 -34.54 -29.77
C LEU A 10 27.98 -33.91 -28.80
N PHE A 11 28.26 -33.88 -27.49
CA PHE A 11 27.37 -33.32 -26.47
C PHE A 11 27.57 -31.83 -26.19
N LEU A 12 28.58 -31.18 -26.79
CA LEU A 12 28.89 -29.77 -26.55
C LEU A 12 28.19 -28.79 -27.52
N ILE A 13 27.37 -29.29 -28.45
CA ILE A 13 26.68 -28.46 -29.48
C ILE A 13 25.18 -28.25 -29.23
N TRP A 14 24.66 -28.62 -28.05
CA TRP A 14 23.32 -28.27 -27.59
C TRP A 14 23.33 -27.12 -26.57
N GLY A 15 24.08 -26.06 -26.86
CA GLY A 15 23.92 -24.79 -26.18
C GLY A 15 22.64 -24.12 -26.67
N CYS A 16 21.54 -24.28 -25.92
CA CYS A 16 20.29 -23.57 -26.19
C CYS A 16 20.51 -22.08 -25.91
N SER A 17 20.60 -21.24 -26.94
CA SER A 17 20.56 -19.79 -26.80
C SER A 17 19.10 -19.34 -26.81
N SER A 18 18.42 -19.43 -25.67
CA SER A 18 17.12 -18.79 -25.52
C SER A 18 17.31 -17.28 -25.45
N GLU A 19 16.80 -16.56 -26.44
CA GLU A 19 16.65 -15.11 -26.33
C GLU A 19 15.62 -14.83 -25.23
N ILE A 20 16.00 -14.04 -24.22
CA ILE A 20 15.08 -13.62 -23.17
C ILE A 20 14.19 -12.53 -23.75
N ASN A 21 12.96 -12.88 -24.14
CA ASN A 21 11.93 -11.90 -24.47
C ASN A 21 11.33 -11.41 -23.14
N ILE A 22 11.75 -10.23 -22.68
CA ILE A 22 11.20 -9.60 -21.48
C ILE A 22 10.02 -8.72 -21.93
N ASN A 23 8.81 -9.07 -21.49
CA ASN A 23 7.66 -8.18 -21.60
C ASN A 23 7.72 -7.18 -20.43
N TYR A 24 7.83 -5.89 -20.75
CA TYR A 24 7.94 -4.83 -19.75
C TYR A 24 6.58 -4.28 -19.30
N GLY A 25 5.49 -4.71 -19.93
CA GLY A 25 4.19 -4.10 -19.73
C GLY A 25 4.08 -2.70 -20.31
N ASP A 26 2.85 -2.22 -20.44
CA ASP A 26 2.54 -0.87 -20.90
C ASP A 26 1.41 -0.19 -20.10
N GLN A 27 0.83 -0.87 -19.10
CA GLN A 27 -0.35 -0.36 -18.38
C GLN A 27 -0.09 0.94 -17.60
N ILE A 28 1.09 1.11 -16.97
CA ILE A 28 1.44 2.31 -16.21
C ILE A 28 2.17 3.30 -17.11
N VAL A 29 1.54 4.44 -17.39
CA VAL A 29 2.13 5.53 -18.18
C VAL A 29 2.69 6.62 -17.26
N GLY A 30 4.00 6.90 -17.38
CA GLY A 30 4.67 7.94 -16.60
C GLY A 30 5.24 7.44 -15.27
N LEU A 31 5.08 8.22 -14.21
CA LEU A 31 5.56 7.85 -12.87
C LEU A 31 4.37 7.40 -12.01
N GLY A 32 4.27 6.09 -11.74
CA GLY A 32 3.28 5.53 -10.82
C GLY A 32 3.45 6.08 -9.41
N SER A 33 2.50 6.90 -8.95
CA SER A 33 2.60 7.59 -7.67
C SER A 33 2.54 6.61 -6.50
N PRO A 34 3.35 6.74 -5.44
CA PRO A 34 3.27 5.82 -4.32
C PRO A 34 1.88 5.79 -3.68
N ILE A 35 1.36 4.60 -3.37
CA ILE A 35 0.14 4.44 -2.60
C ILE A 35 0.47 4.71 -1.14
N THR A 36 -0.19 5.71 -0.53
CA THR A 36 -0.02 5.99 0.91
C THR A 36 -1.21 5.44 1.67
N LEU A 37 -0.95 4.55 2.63
CA LEU A 37 -1.99 3.95 3.44
C LEU A 37 -2.80 5.03 4.20
N GLY A 38 -4.10 4.80 4.37
CA GLY A 38 -4.95 5.50 5.32
C GLY A 38 -4.73 5.02 6.76
N TYR A 39 -5.39 5.66 7.71
CA TYR A 39 -5.36 5.23 9.12
C TYR A 39 -6.15 3.92 9.32
N ASP A 40 -7.38 3.85 8.82
CA ASP A 40 -8.21 2.65 8.92
C ASP A 40 -8.19 1.81 7.64
N SER A 41 -8.35 2.47 6.49
CA SER A 41 -8.39 1.85 5.18
C SER A 41 -7.95 2.81 4.09
N THR A 42 -7.57 2.25 2.95
CA THR A 42 -7.14 3.00 1.76
C THR A 42 -7.96 2.51 0.58
N VAL A 43 -8.59 3.43 -0.14
CA VAL A 43 -9.20 3.11 -1.44
C VAL A 43 -8.25 3.62 -2.51
N VAL A 44 -7.82 2.71 -3.38
CA VAL A 44 -6.98 3.00 -4.53
C VAL A 44 -7.87 2.94 -5.76
N ILE A 45 -7.96 4.05 -6.49
CA ILE A 45 -8.65 4.12 -7.77
C ILE A 45 -7.71 3.55 -8.82
N MET A 46 -8.07 2.43 -9.43
CA MET A 46 -7.14 1.67 -10.27
C MET A 46 -6.81 2.37 -11.59
N GLU A 47 -7.74 3.15 -12.14
CA GLU A 47 -7.56 3.98 -13.34
C GLU A 47 -6.53 5.10 -13.15
N ASP A 48 -6.20 5.48 -11.91
CA ASP A 48 -5.11 6.44 -11.64
C ASP A 48 -3.73 5.83 -11.93
N TYR A 49 -3.65 4.50 -12.07
CA TYR A 49 -2.42 3.74 -12.23
C TYR A 49 -2.34 3.00 -13.56
N PHE A 50 -3.41 2.32 -13.95
CA PHE A 50 -3.42 1.40 -15.10
C PHE A 50 -4.33 1.95 -16.20
N MET A 51 -3.88 1.86 -17.47
CA MET A 51 -4.69 2.26 -18.63
C MET A 51 -5.95 1.41 -18.81
N ASP A 52 -5.85 0.11 -18.53
CA ASP A 52 -6.97 -0.83 -18.54
C ASP A 52 -6.90 -1.71 -17.27
N PRO A 53 -7.45 -1.26 -16.14
CA PRO A 53 -7.47 -2.04 -14.89
C PRO A 53 -8.16 -3.41 -15.01
N SER A 54 -9.00 -3.60 -16.02
CA SER A 54 -9.76 -4.85 -16.19
C SER A 54 -8.88 -6.04 -16.56
N THR A 55 -7.64 -5.80 -17.00
CA THR A 55 -6.66 -6.87 -17.31
C THR A 55 -5.91 -7.37 -16.08
N ILE A 56 -5.97 -6.65 -14.94
CA ILE A 56 -5.30 -7.06 -13.71
C ILE A 56 -5.99 -8.32 -13.15
N ASP A 57 -5.23 -9.40 -13.00
CA ASP A 57 -5.75 -10.70 -12.58
C ASP A 57 -5.40 -11.06 -11.13
N ASP A 58 -4.30 -10.53 -10.59
CA ASP A 58 -3.87 -10.74 -9.20
C ASP A 58 -3.26 -9.50 -8.56
N VAL A 59 -3.44 -9.41 -7.24
CA VAL A 59 -2.80 -8.39 -6.40
C VAL A 59 -2.09 -9.08 -5.24
N SER A 60 -0.79 -8.82 -5.14
CA SER A 60 0.07 -9.33 -4.08
C SER A 60 0.42 -8.21 -3.10
N THR A 61 0.01 -8.38 -1.83
CA THR A 61 0.26 -7.39 -0.76
C THR A 61 1.19 -7.94 0.32
N PRO A 62 1.82 -7.07 1.13
CA PRO A 62 2.46 -7.50 2.37
C PRO A 62 1.48 -8.28 3.26
N SER A 63 1.99 -9.25 4.02
CA SER A 63 1.15 -10.19 4.80
C SER A 63 0.30 -9.53 5.89
N SER A 64 0.65 -8.31 6.31
CA SER A 64 -0.10 -7.51 7.27
C SER A 64 -1.24 -6.68 6.65
N ILE A 65 -1.33 -6.68 5.31
CA ILE A 65 -2.39 -6.01 4.55
C ILE A 65 -3.38 -7.05 4.07
N THR A 66 -4.65 -6.80 4.36
CA THR A 66 -5.77 -7.46 3.71
C THR A 66 -6.32 -6.53 2.63
N TYR A 67 -6.82 -7.10 1.53
CA TYR A 67 -7.40 -6.30 0.47
C TYR A 67 -8.69 -6.89 -0.09
N TYR A 68 -9.43 -6.04 -0.79
CA TYR A 68 -10.57 -6.39 -1.62
C TYR A 68 -10.49 -5.60 -2.92
N LEU A 69 -10.49 -6.30 -4.05
CA LEU A 69 -10.60 -5.71 -5.39
C LEU A 69 -12.06 -5.85 -5.84
N THR A 70 -12.65 -4.77 -6.36
CA THR A 70 -14.03 -4.81 -6.89
C THR A 70 -14.13 -5.73 -8.10
N GLU A 71 -15.33 -6.24 -8.39
CA GLU A 71 -15.55 -7.19 -9.51
C GLU A 71 -15.18 -6.63 -10.89
N ASP A 72 -15.22 -5.30 -11.05
CA ASP A 72 -14.85 -4.58 -12.26
C ASP A 72 -13.42 -4.03 -12.24
N ASN A 73 -12.64 -4.36 -11.21
CA ASN A 73 -11.29 -3.86 -10.96
C ASN A 73 -11.16 -2.33 -10.91
N SER A 74 -12.24 -1.59 -10.67
CA SER A 74 -12.20 -0.13 -10.56
C SER A 74 -11.55 0.36 -9.26
N GLU A 75 -11.75 -0.36 -8.15
CA GLU A 75 -11.27 0.02 -6.84
C GLU A 75 -10.57 -1.14 -6.11
N LEU A 76 -9.41 -0.83 -5.54
CA LEU A 76 -8.72 -1.70 -4.59
C LEU A 76 -8.81 -1.10 -3.19
N VAL A 77 -9.46 -1.82 -2.28
CA VAL A 77 -9.59 -1.44 -0.87
C VAL A 77 -8.55 -2.19 -0.04
N LEU A 78 -7.63 -1.45 0.58
CA LEU A 78 -6.60 -1.97 1.47
C LEU A 78 -6.97 -1.71 2.93
N LYS A 79 -6.74 -2.71 3.79
CA LYS A 79 -6.89 -2.61 5.24
C LYS A 79 -5.69 -3.22 5.97
N GLY A 80 -5.24 -2.55 7.01
CA GLY A 80 -4.06 -2.93 7.79
C GLY A 80 -2.96 -1.88 7.69
N ASP A 81 -1.78 -2.26 8.17
CA ASP A 81 -0.61 -1.40 8.21
C ASP A 81 0.65 -2.23 7.89
N ILE A 82 1.73 -1.56 7.52
CA ILE A 82 3.03 -2.19 7.27
C ILE A 82 3.98 -1.97 8.45
N SER A 83 4.89 -2.91 8.68
CA SER A 83 5.85 -2.82 9.80
C SER A 83 6.92 -1.74 9.57
N GLY A 84 7.39 -1.63 8.32
CA GLY A 84 8.33 -0.61 7.88
C GLY A 84 7.66 0.70 7.49
N LYS A 85 8.45 1.68 7.03
CA LYS A 85 7.92 2.93 6.45
C LYS A 85 7.48 2.78 4.99
N LEU A 86 8.07 1.82 4.30
CA LEU A 86 7.91 1.54 2.88
C LEU A 86 7.78 0.04 2.68
N ASP A 87 6.98 -0.36 1.71
CA ASP A 87 6.84 -1.72 1.22
C ASP A 87 6.43 -1.67 -0.26
N ILE A 88 6.11 -2.81 -0.86
CA ILE A 88 5.64 -2.92 -2.25
C ILE A 88 4.27 -3.60 -2.29
N ILE A 89 3.43 -3.12 -3.19
CA ILE A 89 2.26 -3.86 -3.67
C ILE A 89 2.49 -4.19 -5.15
N SER A 90 2.28 -5.45 -5.52
CA SER A 90 2.49 -5.93 -6.89
C SER A 90 1.15 -6.27 -7.53
N PHE A 91 0.96 -5.83 -8.75
CA PHE A 91 -0.21 -6.09 -9.58
C PHE A 91 0.21 -6.91 -10.79
N HIS A 92 -0.55 -7.95 -11.12
CA HIS A 92 -0.22 -8.86 -12.22
C HIS A 92 -1.22 -8.70 -13.36
N ASP A 93 -0.70 -8.67 -14.58
CA ASP A 93 -1.43 -8.71 -15.86
C ASP A 93 -0.82 -9.84 -16.68
N GLY A 94 -1.33 -11.06 -16.48
CA GLY A 94 -0.75 -12.28 -17.02
C GLY A 94 0.69 -12.51 -16.54
N ASP A 95 1.66 -12.45 -17.45
CA ASP A 95 3.08 -12.67 -17.14
C ASP A 95 3.83 -11.37 -16.72
N VAL A 96 3.14 -10.23 -16.70
CA VAL A 96 3.71 -8.93 -16.36
C VAL A 96 3.35 -8.54 -14.93
N SER A 97 4.35 -8.13 -14.16
CA SER A 97 4.16 -7.61 -12.79
C SER A 97 4.50 -6.12 -12.74
N TYR A 98 3.60 -5.35 -12.13
CA TYR A 98 3.77 -3.92 -11.86
C TYR A 98 3.91 -3.69 -10.35
N ASP A 99 5.06 -3.17 -9.94
CA ASP A 99 5.34 -2.88 -8.53
C ASP A 99 5.08 -1.40 -8.23
N ILE A 100 4.19 -1.12 -7.28
CA ILE A 100 3.91 0.23 -6.79
C ILE A 100 4.40 0.35 -5.35
N LEU A 101 5.11 1.46 -5.08
CA LEU A 101 5.61 1.76 -3.75
C LEU A 101 4.44 1.98 -2.79
N LEU A 102 4.38 1.19 -1.72
CA LEU A 102 3.45 1.35 -0.62
C LEU A 102 4.11 2.15 0.51
N LYS A 103 3.46 3.19 0.99
CA LYS A 103 3.93 4.05 2.07
C LYS A 103 3.03 3.94 3.29
N LYS A 104 3.66 3.81 4.45
CA LYS A 104 2.98 3.89 5.73
C LYS A 104 2.39 5.28 5.95
N THR A 105 1.18 5.33 6.53
CA THR A 105 0.61 6.60 6.98
C THR A 105 1.42 7.21 8.11
N SER A 106 1.52 8.53 8.16
CA SER A 106 1.98 9.24 9.35
C SER A 106 0.82 9.64 10.27
N LYS A 107 -0.42 9.45 9.81
CA LYS A 107 -1.61 9.78 10.58
C LYS A 107 -1.73 8.84 11.78
N GLN A 108 -2.05 9.41 12.92
CA GLN A 108 -2.33 8.65 14.13
C GLN A 108 -3.52 9.27 14.86
N GLU A 109 -4.32 8.44 15.51
CA GLU A 109 -5.31 8.93 16.44
C GLU A 109 -4.63 9.33 17.75
N VAL A 110 -4.81 10.59 18.13
CA VAL A 110 -4.30 11.12 19.40
C VAL A 110 -5.48 11.46 20.30
N THR A 111 -5.46 10.92 21.51
CA THR A 111 -6.42 11.24 22.56
C THR A 111 -5.81 12.26 23.52
N PHE A 112 -6.44 13.43 23.60
CA PHE A 112 -6.14 14.44 24.60
C PHE A 112 -7.02 14.22 25.82
N SER A 113 -6.43 14.26 27.02
CA SER A 113 -7.17 14.09 28.26
C SER A 113 -6.79 15.13 29.33
N LEU A 114 -7.77 15.53 30.12
CA LEU A 114 -7.62 16.44 31.26
C LEU A 114 -8.48 15.97 32.43
N GLU A 115 -7.87 15.78 33.60
CA GLU A 115 -8.59 15.46 34.84
C GLU A 115 -9.65 16.52 35.14
N ASP A 116 -10.90 16.10 35.42
CA ASP A 116 -11.95 17.05 35.74
C ASP A 116 -11.80 17.59 37.17
N LYS A 117 -11.72 18.92 37.28
CA LYS A 117 -11.65 19.64 38.56
C LYS A 117 -12.84 20.58 38.76
N GLY A 118 -13.96 20.27 38.11
CA GLY A 118 -15.16 21.13 38.08
C GLY A 118 -15.08 22.19 36.98
N TYR A 119 -14.51 21.84 35.82
CA TYR A 119 -14.46 22.76 34.69
C TYR A 119 -15.82 22.81 33.98
N ASP A 120 -16.26 24.00 33.58
CA ASP A 120 -17.50 24.17 32.80
C ASP A 120 -17.30 23.86 31.31
N LEU A 121 -16.08 24.05 30.80
CA LEU A 121 -15.72 23.89 29.39
C LEU A 121 -14.24 23.53 29.25
N VAL A 122 -13.93 22.54 28.41
CA VAL A 122 -12.57 22.16 28.02
C VAL A 122 -12.46 22.20 26.50
N GLN A 123 -11.42 22.89 26.01
CA GLN A 123 -11.15 23.06 24.58
C GLN A 123 -9.65 22.98 24.33
N ILE A 124 -9.27 22.56 23.12
CA ILE A 124 -7.90 22.61 22.64
C ILE A 124 -7.81 23.51 21.40
N LYS A 125 -6.70 24.23 21.26
CA LYS A 125 -6.40 25.02 20.06
C LYS A 125 -4.94 24.87 19.68
N GLY A 126 -4.67 24.83 18.39
CA GLY A 126 -3.33 24.81 17.84
C GLY A 126 -3.37 24.55 16.35
N GLU A 127 -2.20 24.29 15.76
CA GLU A 127 -2.12 24.06 14.32
C GLU A 127 -2.93 22.85 13.86
N MET A 128 -2.98 21.79 14.69
CA MET A 128 -3.73 20.56 14.38
C MET A 128 -5.24 20.78 14.15
N ASN A 129 -5.82 21.87 14.66
CA ASN A 129 -7.23 22.21 14.45
C ASN A 129 -7.43 23.61 13.87
N ALA A 130 -6.44 24.11 13.10
CA ALA A 130 -6.47 25.44 12.49
C ALA A 130 -6.82 26.56 13.48
N TRP A 131 -6.37 26.42 14.72
CA TRP A 131 -6.61 27.34 15.83
C TRP A 131 -8.10 27.57 16.18
N ASN A 132 -9.00 26.68 15.76
CA ASN A 132 -10.43 26.75 16.06
C ASN A 132 -10.77 25.99 17.36
N PRO A 133 -11.04 26.67 18.49
CA PRO A 133 -11.33 26.00 19.77
C PRO A 133 -12.67 25.23 19.75
N ASN A 134 -13.57 25.56 18.82
CA ASN A 134 -14.85 24.88 18.67
C ASN A 134 -14.76 23.61 17.82
N ALA A 135 -13.58 23.30 17.27
CA ALA A 135 -13.33 22.07 16.51
C ALA A 135 -13.00 20.87 17.42
N SER A 136 -12.96 21.06 18.75
CA SER A 136 -12.78 19.99 19.72
C SER A 136 -14.05 19.76 20.54
N ASP A 137 -14.56 18.54 20.54
CA ASP A 137 -15.74 18.11 21.31
C ASP A 137 -15.29 17.24 22.48
N PHE A 138 -14.78 17.86 23.55
CA PHE A 138 -14.36 17.14 24.75
C PHE A 138 -15.58 16.57 25.49
N LYS A 139 -15.54 15.27 25.77
CA LYS A 139 -16.57 14.55 26.52
C LYS A 139 -16.06 14.17 27.89
N LYS A 140 -16.92 14.30 28.89
CA LYS A 140 -16.61 13.97 30.28
C LYS A 140 -16.91 12.49 30.53
N GLU A 141 -15.86 11.69 30.72
CA GLU A 141 -15.94 10.26 30.99
C GLU A 141 -14.96 9.87 32.10
N ASN A 142 -15.39 9.05 33.05
CA ASN A 142 -14.53 8.51 34.13
C ASN A 142 -13.72 9.56 34.94
N GLY A 143 -14.30 10.75 35.16
CA GLY A 143 -13.63 11.82 35.92
C GLY A 143 -12.58 12.61 35.13
N ALA A 144 -12.53 12.45 33.82
CA ALA A 144 -11.69 13.23 32.91
C ALA A 144 -12.49 13.73 31.72
N TRP A 145 -12.00 14.79 31.11
CA TRP A 145 -12.41 15.25 29.79
C TRP A 145 -11.51 14.59 28.75
N ALA A 146 -12.09 14.01 27.70
CA ALA A 146 -11.35 13.37 26.62
C ALA A 146 -11.86 13.80 25.24
N PHE A 147 -10.93 13.93 24.29
CA PHE A 147 -11.20 14.19 22.88
C PHE A 147 -10.15 13.48 22.03
N SER A 148 -10.58 12.77 21.00
CA SER A 148 -9.70 12.06 20.06
C SER A 148 -9.82 12.67 18.68
N MET A 149 -8.70 12.79 17.99
CA MET A 149 -8.66 13.22 16.60
C MET A 149 -7.51 12.54 15.86
N LEU A 150 -7.67 12.39 14.54
CA LEU A 150 -6.58 12.03 13.65
C LEU A 150 -5.67 13.25 13.44
N VAL A 151 -4.38 13.06 13.64
CA VAL A 151 -3.32 14.06 13.46
C VAL A 151 -2.31 13.55 12.46
#